data_AF-A0A1S6GKI8-F1
#
_entry.id   AF-A0A1S6GKI8-F1
#
_cell.length_a   1.000
_cell.length_b   1.000
_cell.length_c   1.000
_cell.angle_alpha   90.00
_cell.angle_beta   90.00
_cell.angle_gamma   90.00
#
_symmetry.space_group_name_H-M   'P 1'
#
loop_
_entity.id
_entity.type
_entity.pdbx_description
1 polymer ?
#
loop_
_entity_poly.entity_id
_entity_poly.type
_entity_poly.pdbx_seq_one_letter_code
_entity_poly.pdbx_strand_id
1 'polypeptide(L)'
;MNTQLPQPYGWNNRYRLFGSMLALAALGGMFFALKTVVAAAHGHWATAGVGAVSTAIFGIPTVWIVLMFTGRGRLRTSVDGTGTTLALAAGIRWLAVWFGAVLVAVVGYLVFGSQMGGEFPDVRARSSAFFAVMVVGAVLGLGAMVRAGRRPRPALRLSAAGVEFHDAVTAFTLPWTDIVNITGTGVEGKSLRPIIFWRRGGEPAVIANASLYAPNGAALFWMTRYYWLVPAARGELGNGVAVQRLRAGQFPAG
;
A
#
# COMPACT_ATOMS: atom_id res chain seq x y z
N MET A 1 15.86 -22.86 1.97
CA MET A 1 16.48 -22.03 0.92
C MET A 1 15.37 -21.24 0.23
N ASN A 2 15.28 -19.93 0.46
CA ASN A 2 14.30 -19.05 -0.18
C ASN A 2 14.83 -18.65 -1.56
N THR A 3 14.50 -19.39 -2.61
CA THR A 3 14.72 -18.93 -3.99
C THR A 3 13.78 -17.77 -4.27
N GLN A 4 14.26 -16.54 -4.04
CA GLN A 4 13.52 -15.34 -4.43
C GLN A 4 13.40 -15.33 -5.96
N LEU A 5 12.17 -15.35 -6.46
CA LEU A 5 11.90 -15.17 -7.89
C LEU A 5 12.56 -13.87 -8.38
N PRO A 6 13.19 -13.86 -9.57
CA PRO A 6 13.79 -12.66 -10.11
C PRO A 6 12.74 -11.57 -10.28
N GLN A 7 13.14 -10.31 -10.07
CA GLN A 7 12.23 -9.20 -10.28
C GLN A 7 12.01 -9.00 -11.79
N PRO A 8 10.75 -8.79 -12.24
CA PRO A 8 10.46 -8.47 -13.63
C PRO A 8 11.21 -7.22 -14.10
N TYR A 9 11.63 -7.23 -15.36
CA TYR A 9 12.27 -6.09 -16.00
C TYR A 9 11.37 -4.84 -15.91
N GLY A 10 11.97 -3.68 -15.59
CA GLY A 10 11.25 -2.40 -15.41
C GLY A 10 10.78 -2.10 -13.99
N TRP A 11 10.94 -3.02 -13.05
CA TRP A 11 10.59 -2.74 -11.66
C TRP A 11 11.66 -1.89 -10.98
N ASN A 12 11.34 -0.63 -10.73
CA ASN A 12 12.24 0.26 -10.01
C ASN A 12 12.19 -0.02 -8.50
N ASN A 13 13.35 -0.22 -7.89
CA ASN A 13 13.50 -0.46 -6.46
C ASN A 13 13.38 0.86 -5.67
N ARG A 14 12.18 1.46 -5.67
CA ARG A 14 11.87 2.67 -4.88
C ARG A 14 11.88 2.43 -3.36
N TYR A 15 12.26 1.25 -2.90
CA TYR A 15 12.42 0.94 -1.48
C TYR A 15 13.45 1.82 -0.79
N ARG A 16 14.43 2.38 -1.50
CA ARG A 16 15.36 3.35 -0.91
C ARG A 16 14.67 4.67 -0.55
N LEU A 17 13.82 5.19 -1.43
CA LEU A 17 13.03 6.40 -1.22
C LEU A 17 11.92 6.18 -0.19
N PHE A 18 11.23 5.05 -0.25
CA PHE A 18 10.25 4.67 0.77
C PHE A 18 10.91 4.41 2.12
N GLY A 19 12.06 3.74 2.13
CA GLY A 19 12.83 3.46 3.33
C GLY A 19 13.36 4.73 4.00
N SER A 20 13.82 5.72 3.23
CA SER A 20 14.23 7.01 3.78
C SER A 20 13.06 7.81 4.34
N MET A 21 11.91 7.83 3.66
CA MET A 21 10.68 8.42 4.20
C MET A 21 10.24 7.74 5.51
N LEU A 22 10.32 6.42 5.56
CA LEU A 22 9.97 5.64 6.74
C LEU A 22 10.94 5.86 7.90
N ALA A 23 12.25 5.97 7.62
CA ALA A 23 13.27 6.29 8.61
C ALA A 23 13.06 7.70 9.19
N LEU A 24 12.75 8.69 8.35
CA LEU A 24 12.41 10.05 8.80
C LEU A 24 11.15 10.04 9.70
N ALA A 25 10.13 9.27 9.32
CA ALA A 25 8.93 9.12 10.14
C ALA A 25 9.22 8.45 11.50
N ALA A 26 10.06 7.40 11.52
CA ALA A 26 10.51 6.76 12.77
C ALA A 26 11.27 7.75 13.68
N LEU A 27 12.22 8.50 13.12
CA LEU A 27 12.99 9.50 13.85
C LEU A 27 12.10 10.61 14.41
N GLY A 28 11.13 11.09 13.62
CA GLY A 28 10.12 12.04 14.08
C GLY A 28 9.29 11.49 15.23
N GLY A 29 8.78 10.26 15.11
CA GLY A 29 8.04 9.59 16.18
C GLY A 29 8.86 9.43 17.47
N MET A 30 10.14 9.07 17.36
CA MET A 30 11.06 8.96 18.49
C MET A 30 11.32 10.31 19.17
N PHE A 31 11.53 11.37 18.37
CA PHE A 31 11.72 12.73 18.90
C PHE A 31 10.49 13.20 19.68
N PHE A 32 9.28 13.01 19.14
CA PHE A 32 8.06 13.39 19.84
C PHE A 32 7.83 12.55 21.10
N ALA A 33 8.16 11.26 21.08
CA ALA A 33 8.05 10.41 22.26
C ALA A 33 8.94 10.91 23.40
N LEU A 34 10.19 11.27 23.09
CA LEU A 34 11.12 11.86 24.06
C LEU A 34 10.59 13.19 24.61
N LYS A 35 10.07 14.07 23.75
CA LYS A 35 9.46 15.34 24.17
C LYS A 35 8.23 15.14 25.05
N THR A 36 7.40 14.14 24.77
CA THR A 36 6.27 13.76 25.64
C THR A 36 6.73 13.39 27.04
N VAL A 37 7.74 12.52 27.15
CA VAL A 37 8.25 12.06 28.45
C VAL A 37 8.83 13.23 29.24
N VAL A 38 9.62 14.09 28.59
CA VAL A 38 10.19 15.28 29.23
C VAL A 38 9.08 16.24 29.68
N ALA A 39 8.11 16.55 28.83
CA ALA A 39 7.01 17.45 29.18
C ALA A 39 6.15 16.91 30.33
N ALA A 40 5.87 15.61 30.34
CA ALA A 40 5.15 14.94 31.42
C ALA A 40 5.93 15.02 32.75
N ALA A 41 7.24 14.82 32.71
CA ALA A 41 8.11 14.90 33.89
C ALA A 41 8.17 16.33 34.49
N HIS A 42 8.03 17.37 33.66
CA HIS A 42 8.00 18.77 34.10
C HIS A 42 6.58 19.28 34.43
N GLY A 43 5.56 18.42 34.40
CA GLY A 43 4.16 18.80 34.69
C GLY A 43 3.47 19.63 33.60
N HIS A 44 4.06 19.75 32.41
CA HIS A 44 3.50 20.46 31.26
C HIS A 44 2.52 19.55 30.49
N TRP A 45 1.36 19.29 31.09
CA TRP A 45 0.39 18.31 30.58
C TRP A 45 -0.14 18.61 29.16
N ALA A 46 -0.27 19.89 28.80
CA ALA A 46 -0.66 20.30 27.45
C ALA A 46 0.39 19.88 26.40
N THR A 47 1.66 20.15 26.68
CA THR A 47 2.80 19.79 25.81
C THR A 47 2.99 18.29 25.74
N ALA A 48 2.82 17.58 26.86
CA ALA A 48 2.85 16.12 26.92
C ALA A 48 1.75 15.50 26.03
N GLY A 49 0.52 16.04 26.09
CA GLY A 49 -0.60 15.60 25.26
C GLY A 49 -0.33 15.74 23.77
N VAL A 50 0.15 16.91 23.32
CA VAL A 50 0.47 17.13 21.90
C VAL A 50 1.61 16.23 21.42
N GLY A 51 2.65 16.04 22.23
CA GLY A 51 3.72 15.09 21.91
C GLY A 51 3.20 13.65 21.81
N ALA A 52 2.28 13.23 22.68
CA ALA A 52 1.76 11.87 22.70
C ALA A 52 0.93 11.58 21.44
N VAL A 53 0.10 12.54 21.03
CA VAL A 53 -0.67 12.46 19.78
C VAL A 53 0.26 12.44 18.57
N SER A 54 1.30 13.28 18.56
CA SER A 54 2.31 13.30 17.48
C SER A 54 3.08 11.98 17.40
N THR A 55 3.43 11.39 18.54
CA THR A 55 4.06 10.06 18.61
C THR A 55 3.16 8.98 18.05
N ALA A 56 1.86 9.01 18.36
CA ALA A 56 0.89 8.09 17.80
C ALA A 56 0.81 8.20 16.27
N ILE A 57 0.94 9.41 15.71
CA ILE A 57 0.83 9.69 14.28
C ILE A 57 2.05 9.29 13.47
N PHE A 58 3.25 9.42 14.03
CA PHE A 58 4.47 9.05 13.34
C PHE A 58 4.92 7.62 13.69
N GLY A 59 4.78 7.22 14.95
CA GLY A 59 5.23 5.92 15.45
C GLY A 59 4.36 4.75 15.00
N ILE A 60 3.05 4.79 15.25
CA ILE A 60 2.14 3.66 14.98
C ILE A 60 2.14 3.25 13.50
N PRO A 61 2.04 4.17 12.53
CA PRO A 61 2.03 3.82 11.12
C PRO A 61 3.41 3.39 10.64
N THR A 62 4.49 3.94 11.19
CA THR A 62 5.84 3.51 10.83
C THR A 62 6.07 2.06 11.25
N VAL A 63 5.77 1.72 12.51
CA VAL A 63 5.81 0.34 13.00
C VAL A 63 4.90 -0.55 12.17
N TRP A 64 3.69 -0.10 11.85
CA TRP A 64 2.73 -0.87 11.09
C TRP A 64 3.15 -1.10 9.62
N ILE A 65 3.68 -0.08 8.94
CA ILE A 65 4.24 -0.18 7.58
C ILE A 65 5.43 -1.13 7.59
N VAL A 66 6.33 -0.98 8.57
CA VAL A 66 7.42 -1.95 8.78
C VAL A 66 6.85 -3.35 8.92
N LEU A 67 5.86 -3.57 9.77
CA LEU A 67 5.20 -4.88 9.94
C LEU A 67 4.47 -5.38 8.69
N MET A 68 3.97 -4.51 7.82
CA MET A 68 3.38 -4.92 6.54
C MET A 68 4.43 -5.41 5.55
N PHE A 69 5.62 -4.80 5.58
CA PHE A 69 6.74 -5.17 4.70
C PHE A 69 7.62 -6.30 5.26
N THR A 70 7.78 -6.38 6.59
CA THR A 70 8.56 -7.43 7.28
C THR A 70 7.71 -8.62 7.70
N GLY A 71 6.44 -8.36 8.07
CA GLY A 71 5.47 -9.40 8.34
C GLY A 71 5.05 -10.04 7.03
N ARG A 72 5.06 -11.37 7.01
CA ARG A 72 4.46 -12.22 5.99
C ARG A 72 3.03 -11.75 5.70
N GLY A 73 2.86 -10.78 4.81
CA GLY A 73 1.56 -10.23 4.44
C GLY A 73 0.67 -11.41 4.11
N ARG A 74 -0.33 -11.68 4.97
CA ARG A 74 -1.16 -12.87 4.83
C ARG A 74 -1.86 -12.76 3.49
N LEU A 75 -1.38 -13.55 2.54
CA LEU A 75 -1.95 -13.70 1.22
C LEU A 75 -3.43 -14.04 1.41
N ARG A 76 -4.32 -13.10 1.09
CA ARG A 76 -5.77 -13.31 1.25
C ARG A 76 -6.30 -13.91 -0.03
N THR A 77 -6.20 -15.23 -0.10
CA THR A 77 -6.71 -16.04 -1.21
C THR A 77 -8.01 -16.72 -0.82
N SER A 78 -9.05 -16.58 -1.64
CA SER A 78 -10.16 -17.52 -1.70
C SER A 78 -10.01 -18.36 -2.95
N VAL A 79 -10.32 -19.64 -2.86
CA VAL A 79 -10.38 -20.53 -4.01
C VAL A 79 -11.82 -21.02 -4.08
N ASP A 80 -12.45 -20.73 -5.19
CA ASP A 80 -13.78 -21.25 -5.51
C ASP A 80 -13.56 -22.13 -6.75
N GLY A 81 -14.35 -23.19 -6.97
CA GLY A 81 -14.13 -24.16 -8.07
C GLY A 81 -14.07 -23.57 -9.49
N THR A 82 -14.29 -22.27 -9.62
CA THR A 82 -14.25 -21.45 -10.83
C THR A 82 -12.96 -20.61 -10.96
N GLY A 83 -12.16 -20.43 -9.91
CA GLY A 83 -10.92 -19.68 -9.94
C GLY A 83 -10.36 -19.27 -8.57
N THR A 84 -9.18 -18.65 -8.58
CA THR A 84 -8.49 -18.14 -7.40
C THR A 84 -8.67 -16.63 -7.31
N THR A 85 -9.19 -16.15 -6.18
CA THR A 85 -9.38 -14.73 -5.89
C THR A 85 -8.37 -14.25 -4.87
N LEU A 86 -7.58 -13.25 -5.24
CA LEU A 86 -6.61 -12.53 -4.43
C LEU A 86 -7.21 -11.19 -3.99
N ALA A 87 -7.51 -11.06 -2.71
CA ALA A 87 -7.99 -9.81 -2.13
C ALA A 87 -6.82 -8.91 -1.74
N LEU A 88 -7.05 -7.59 -1.83
CA LEU A 88 -6.10 -6.59 -1.37
C LEU A 88 -5.70 -6.83 0.09
N ALA A 89 -4.40 -6.69 0.39
CA ALA A 89 -3.90 -6.79 1.74
C ALA A 89 -4.67 -5.83 2.67
N ALA A 90 -4.96 -6.27 3.90
CA ALA A 90 -5.81 -5.56 4.88
C ALA A 90 -5.32 -4.15 5.24
N GLY A 91 -4.11 -3.81 4.81
CA GLY A 91 -3.37 -2.65 5.22
C GLY A 91 -3.89 -1.30 4.74
N ILE A 92 -4.63 -1.28 3.63
CA ILE A 92 -5.23 -0.02 3.16
C ILE A 92 -6.21 0.57 4.17
N ARG A 93 -6.79 -0.24 5.07
CA ARG A 93 -7.71 0.24 6.12
C ARG A 93 -7.00 1.12 7.17
N TRP A 94 -5.73 0.86 7.43
CA TRP A 94 -4.94 1.60 8.42
C TRP A 94 -4.40 2.92 7.88
N LEU A 95 -4.33 3.07 6.55
CA LEU A 95 -4.02 4.36 5.94
C LEU A 95 -5.10 5.42 6.25
N ALA A 96 -6.36 5.01 6.41
CA ALA A 96 -7.46 5.89 6.82
C ALA A 96 -7.28 6.37 8.27
N VAL A 97 -6.90 5.45 9.15
CA VAL A 97 -6.59 5.74 10.55
C VAL A 97 -5.41 6.71 10.64
N TRP A 98 -4.41 6.55 9.76
CA TRP A 98 -3.29 7.48 9.68
C TRP A 98 -3.70 8.90 9.28
N PHE A 99 -4.45 9.07 8.19
CA PHE A 99 -4.94 10.38 7.78
C PHE A 99 -5.82 11.04 8.85
N GLY A 100 -6.68 10.25 9.51
CA GLY A 100 -7.49 10.72 10.64
C GLY A 100 -6.62 11.18 11.82
N ALA A 101 -5.59 10.42 12.17
CA ALA A 101 -4.67 10.77 13.24
C ALA A 101 -3.88 12.06 12.90
N VAL A 102 -3.36 12.20 11.67
CA VAL A 102 -2.69 13.43 11.19
C VAL A 102 -3.62 14.64 11.34
N LEU A 103 -4.90 14.51 10.95
CA LEU A 103 -5.87 15.57 11.10
C LEU A 103 -6.04 16.00 12.57
N VAL A 104 -6.13 15.03 13.49
CA VAL A 104 -6.27 15.29 14.92
C VAL A 104 -5.03 16.00 15.50
N ALA A 105 -3.79 15.63 15.14
CA ALA A 105 -2.64 16.41 15.60
C ALA A 105 -2.58 17.79 15.02
N VAL A 106 -2.91 17.97 13.74
CA VAL A 106 -2.84 19.30 13.13
C VAL A 106 -3.84 20.23 13.80
N VAL A 107 -5.07 19.77 14.04
CA VAL A 107 -6.09 20.54 14.77
C VAL A 107 -5.64 20.78 16.21
N GLY A 108 -5.13 19.77 16.90
CA GLY A 108 -4.61 19.92 18.27
C GLY A 108 -3.47 20.93 18.36
N TYR A 109 -2.53 20.89 17.41
CA TYR A 109 -1.41 21.83 17.36
C TYR A 109 -1.88 23.25 17.05
N LEU A 110 -2.87 23.44 16.17
CA LEU A 110 -3.40 24.78 15.87
C LEU A 110 -4.17 25.38 17.06
N VAL A 111 -4.92 24.57 17.80
CA VAL A 111 -5.72 25.01 18.95
C VAL A 111 -4.84 25.30 20.17
N PHE A 112 -3.84 24.46 20.42
CA PHE A 112 -3.01 24.54 21.64
C PHE A 112 -1.62 25.15 21.41
N GLY A 113 -1.17 25.27 20.17
CA GLY A 113 0.16 25.80 19.83
C GLY A 113 0.33 27.27 20.18
N SER A 114 -0.75 28.06 20.17
CA SER A 114 -0.75 29.45 20.65
C SER A 114 -0.56 29.56 22.17
N GLN A 115 -0.82 28.49 22.92
CA GLN A 115 -0.63 28.42 24.37
C GLN A 115 0.76 27.87 24.76
N MET A 116 1.49 27.27 23.80
CA MET A 116 2.84 26.74 24.00
C MET A 116 3.88 27.80 23.69
N GLY A 117 4.04 28.76 24.60
CA GLY A 117 5.02 29.84 24.45
C GLY A 117 6.44 29.32 24.20
N GLY A 118 7.07 29.78 23.11
CA GLY A 118 8.53 29.78 22.87
C GLY A 118 9.26 28.43 22.68
N GLU A 119 8.68 27.30 23.07
CA GLU A 119 9.36 25.99 23.01
C GLU A 119 9.28 25.28 21.65
N PHE A 120 8.46 25.80 20.72
CA PHE A 120 8.37 25.32 19.34
C PHE A 120 8.80 26.41 18.35
N PRO A 121 9.45 26.06 17.22
CA PRO A 121 9.95 27.04 16.26
C PRO A 121 8.84 27.97 15.75
N ASP A 122 9.10 29.26 15.86
CA ASP A 122 8.16 30.37 15.65
C ASP A 122 7.44 30.28 14.29
N VAL A 123 6.12 30.18 14.33
CA VAL A 123 5.23 29.83 13.21
C VAL A 123 4.89 31.10 12.43
N ARG A 124 5.88 31.71 11.74
CA ARG A 124 5.65 32.79 10.76
C ARG A 124 4.81 32.25 9.59
N ALA A 125 3.95 33.10 9.00
CA ALA A 125 2.91 32.86 7.96
C ALA A 125 3.15 31.79 6.86
N ARG A 126 4.40 31.39 6.59
CA ARG A 126 4.73 30.25 5.71
C ARG A 126 4.31 28.89 6.28
N SER A 127 4.22 28.78 7.60
CA SER A 127 3.89 27.54 8.31
C SER A 127 2.38 27.30 8.44
N SER A 128 1.56 28.34 8.61
CA SER A 128 0.09 28.22 8.58
C SER A 128 -0.45 27.73 7.23
N ALA A 129 0.17 28.15 6.12
CA ALA A 129 -0.15 27.63 4.79
C ALA A 129 0.18 26.13 4.65
N PHE A 130 1.32 25.68 5.19
CA PHE A 130 1.69 24.26 5.20
C PHE A 130 0.69 23.42 6.01
N PHE A 131 0.24 23.94 7.16
CA PHE A 131 -0.79 23.31 7.98
C PHE A 131 -2.15 23.26 7.29
N ALA A 132 -2.58 24.34 6.65
CA ALA A 132 -3.83 24.36 5.89
C ALA A 132 -3.81 23.30 4.76
N VAL A 133 -2.69 23.16 4.06
CA VAL A 133 -2.49 22.12 3.04
C VAL A 133 -2.57 20.71 3.64
N MET A 134 -2.00 20.48 4.84
CA MET A 134 -2.10 19.19 5.53
C MET A 134 -3.53 18.87 5.97
N VAL A 135 -4.27 19.84 6.51
CA VAL A 135 -5.69 19.67 6.90
C VAL A 135 -6.54 19.33 5.68
N VAL A 136 -6.41 20.12 4.61
CA VAL A 136 -7.15 19.88 3.37
C VAL A 136 -6.78 18.51 2.79
N GLY A 137 -5.50 18.15 2.77
CA GLY A 137 -5.03 16.83 2.34
C GLY A 137 -5.61 15.68 3.17
N ALA A 138 -5.68 15.83 4.49
CA ALA A 138 -6.24 14.81 5.38
C ALA A 138 -7.76 14.67 5.23
N VAL A 139 -8.50 15.79 5.10
CA VAL A 139 -9.95 15.77 4.85
C VAL A 139 -10.27 15.15 3.49
N LEU A 140 -9.55 15.54 2.44
CA LEU A 140 -9.70 14.96 1.10
C LEU A 140 -9.33 13.47 1.11
N GLY A 141 -8.25 13.09 1.80
CA GLY A 141 -7.84 11.69 1.98
C GLY A 141 -8.90 10.86 2.69
N LEU A 142 -9.44 11.37 3.81
CA LEU A 142 -10.51 10.71 4.56
C LEU A 142 -11.79 10.57 3.72
N GLY A 143 -12.19 11.63 3.01
CA GLY A 143 -13.35 11.63 2.12
C GLY A 143 -13.20 10.63 0.97
N ALA A 144 -12.03 10.59 0.34
CA ALA A 144 -11.70 9.61 -0.69
C ALA A 144 -11.79 8.17 -0.15
N MET A 145 -11.37 7.93 1.10
CA MET A 145 -11.42 6.60 1.72
C MET A 145 -12.81 6.19 2.16
N VAL A 146 -13.64 7.09 2.71
CA VAL A 146 -15.05 6.80 2.99
C VAL A 146 -15.78 6.45 1.70
N ARG A 147 -15.49 7.17 0.62
CA ARG A 147 -16.03 6.87 -0.71
C ARG A 147 -15.52 5.53 -1.24
N ALA A 148 -14.25 5.19 -1.01
CA ALA A 148 -13.67 3.90 -1.38
C ALA A 148 -14.22 2.72 -0.55
N GLY A 149 -14.54 2.93 0.73
CA GLY A 149 -15.12 1.90 1.61
C GLY A 149 -16.54 1.48 1.25
N ARG A 150 -17.25 2.30 0.46
CA ARG A 150 -18.57 1.98 -0.11
C ARG A 150 -18.49 1.18 -1.42
N ARG A 151 -17.29 1.00 -1.99
CA ARG A 151 -17.08 0.27 -3.23
C ARG A 151 -16.79 -1.22 -2.94
N PRO A 152 -17.05 -2.12 -3.90
CA PRO A 152 -16.64 -3.51 -3.81
C PRO A 152 -15.15 -3.60 -3.47
N ARG A 153 -14.78 -4.54 -2.58
CA ARG A 153 -13.40 -4.67 -2.11
C ARG A 153 -12.50 -5.00 -3.30
N PRO A 154 -11.37 -4.31 -3.48
CA PRO A 154 -10.48 -4.59 -4.61
C PRO A 154 -10.02 -6.04 -4.58
N ALA A 155 -10.24 -6.75 -5.68
CA ALA A 155 -9.83 -8.13 -5.83
C ALA A 155 -9.36 -8.42 -7.26
N LEU A 156 -8.37 -9.29 -7.33
CA LEU A 156 -7.86 -9.88 -8.55
C LEU A 156 -8.28 -11.35 -8.56
N ARG A 157 -9.07 -11.76 -9.55
CA ARG A 157 -9.47 -13.14 -9.74
C ARG A 157 -8.84 -13.70 -11.00
N LEU A 158 -8.23 -14.85 -10.85
CA LEU A 158 -7.63 -15.63 -11.94
C LEU A 158 -8.44 -16.90 -12.10
N SER A 159 -9.07 -17.08 -13.26
CA SER A 159 -9.89 -18.24 -13.60
C SER A 159 -9.32 -18.95 -14.82
N ALA A 160 -9.88 -20.11 -15.15
CA ALA A 160 -9.52 -20.80 -16.39
C ALA A 160 -9.87 -19.98 -17.65
N ALA A 161 -10.88 -19.10 -17.56
CA ALA A 161 -11.32 -18.24 -18.65
C ALA A 161 -10.45 -16.99 -18.84
N GLY A 162 -9.98 -16.38 -17.75
CA GLY A 162 -9.22 -15.14 -17.84
C GLY A 162 -8.83 -14.51 -16.51
N VAL A 163 -8.54 -13.21 -16.62
CA VAL A 163 -8.18 -12.33 -15.51
C VAL A 163 -9.32 -11.34 -15.28
N GLU A 164 -9.86 -11.33 -14.07
CA GLU A 164 -10.83 -10.36 -13.61
C GLU A 164 -10.16 -9.49 -12.55
N PHE A 165 -10.17 -8.17 -12.75
CA PHE A 165 -9.60 -7.22 -11.80
C PHE A 165 -10.61 -6.12 -11.53
N HIS A 166 -10.77 -5.78 -10.26
CA HIS A 166 -11.47 -4.57 -9.87
C HIS A 166 -10.77 -3.92 -8.69
N ASP A 167 -10.64 -2.60 -8.75
CA ASP A 167 -10.17 -1.72 -7.68
C ASP A 167 -11.03 -0.46 -7.66
N ALA A 168 -10.73 0.47 -6.76
CA ALA A 168 -11.43 1.73 -6.62
C ALA A 168 -11.42 2.57 -7.91
N VAL A 169 -10.42 2.42 -8.78
CA VAL A 169 -10.25 3.26 -9.99
C VAL A 169 -10.50 2.49 -11.28
N THR A 170 -10.11 1.22 -11.34
CA THR A 170 -10.09 0.45 -12.58
C THR A 170 -10.77 -0.89 -12.37
N ALA A 171 -11.64 -1.27 -13.31
CA ALA A 171 -12.20 -2.60 -13.39
C ALA A 171 -12.05 -3.13 -14.82
N PHE A 172 -11.65 -4.38 -14.95
CA PHE A 172 -11.62 -5.06 -16.24
C PHE A 172 -11.76 -6.57 -16.10
N THR A 173 -12.32 -7.17 -17.13
CA THR A 173 -12.26 -8.61 -17.38
C THR A 173 -11.51 -8.82 -18.68
N LEU A 174 -10.53 -9.71 -18.66
CA LEU A 174 -9.66 -9.97 -19.78
C LEU A 174 -9.52 -11.48 -20.01
N PRO A 175 -10.08 -12.02 -21.10
CA PRO A 175 -9.84 -13.40 -21.51
C PRO A 175 -8.37 -13.66 -21.77
N TRP A 176 -7.90 -14.87 -21.48
CA TRP A 176 -6.50 -15.24 -21.75
C TRP A 176 -6.12 -15.14 -23.23
N THR A 177 -7.08 -15.35 -24.13
CA THR A 177 -6.92 -15.30 -25.60
C THR A 177 -6.63 -13.90 -26.13
N ASP A 178 -7.02 -12.88 -25.38
CA ASP A 178 -6.94 -11.49 -25.80
C ASP A 178 -5.63 -10.83 -25.33
N ILE A 179 -4.90 -11.51 -24.44
CA ILE A 179 -3.59 -11.09 -23.95
C ILE A 179 -2.53 -11.44 -24.99
N VAL A 180 -1.89 -10.42 -25.54
CA VAL A 180 -0.79 -10.52 -26.49
C VAL A 180 0.57 -10.53 -25.76
N ASN A 181 0.68 -9.79 -24.65
CA ASN A 181 1.89 -9.73 -23.86
C ASN A 181 1.61 -9.34 -22.41
N ILE A 182 2.46 -9.81 -21.49
CA ILE A 182 2.46 -9.42 -20.07
C ILE A 182 3.83 -8.83 -19.72
N THR A 183 3.85 -7.58 -19.30
CA THR A 183 5.09 -6.82 -19.02
C THR A 183 5.07 -6.15 -17.65
N GLY A 184 6.26 -5.94 -17.08
CA GLY A 184 6.47 -5.23 -15.81
C GLY A 184 6.85 -3.76 -15.97
N THR A 185 7.06 -3.30 -17.21
CA THR A 185 7.47 -1.93 -17.56
C THR A 185 6.25 -1.05 -17.80
N GLY A 186 5.84 -0.29 -16.78
CA GLY A 186 4.86 0.80 -16.95
C GLY A 186 5.48 2.09 -17.45
N VAL A 187 4.64 3.09 -17.67
CA VAL A 187 5.10 4.46 -17.90
C VAL A 187 5.99 4.87 -16.73
N GLU A 188 7.23 5.26 -17.05
CA GLU A 188 8.23 5.66 -16.07
C GLU A 188 7.63 6.70 -15.12
N GLY A 189 7.79 6.50 -13.80
CA GLY A 189 7.25 7.43 -12.82
C GLY A 189 5.95 7.00 -12.13
N LYS A 190 5.02 6.35 -12.84
CA LYS A 190 3.60 6.28 -12.41
C LYS A 190 3.17 5.04 -11.63
N SER A 191 3.86 3.91 -11.74
CA SER A 191 3.39 2.65 -11.13
C SER A 191 4.49 1.92 -10.35
N LEU A 192 4.14 1.45 -9.16
CA LEU A 192 5.05 0.76 -8.26
C LEU A 192 4.90 -0.75 -8.48
N ARG A 193 5.79 -1.36 -9.27
CA ARG A 193 5.74 -2.80 -9.65
C ARG A 193 4.43 -3.18 -10.36
N PRO A 194 4.19 -2.64 -11.56
CA PRO A 194 2.97 -2.91 -12.30
C PRO A 194 2.97 -4.30 -12.95
N ILE A 195 1.78 -4.82 -13.21
CA ILE A 195 1.53 -5.91 -14.15
C ILE A 195 0.68 -5.33 -15.28
N ILE A 196 1.20 -5.36 -16.49
CA ILE A 196 0.56 -4.74 -17.66
C ILE A 196 0.21 -5.83 -18.66
N PHE A 197 -1.08 -5.91 -18.95
CA PHE A 197 -1.67 -6.81 -19.92
C PHE A 197 -1.91 -6.07 -21.23
N TRP A 198 -1.09 -6.36 -22.23
CA TRP A 198 -1.28 -5.84 -23.58
C TRP A 198 -2.39 -6.62 -24.27
N ARG A 199 -3.44 -5.91 -24.68
CA ARG A 199 -4.59 -6.48 -25.36
C ARG A 199 -4.43 -6.42 -26.86
N ARG A 200 -5.08 -7.34 -27.57
CA ARG A 200 -5.21 -7.24 -29.03
C ARG A 200 -6.07 -6.02 -29.39
N GLY A 201 -5.44 -5.00 -29.98
CA GLY A 201 -6.15 -3.85 -30.57
C GLY A 201 -6.79 -2.87 -29.59
N GLY A 202 -6.28 -2.75 -28.35
CA GLY A 202 -6.84 -1.82 -27.36
C GLY A 202 -5.85 -1.34 -26.31
N GLU A 203 -6.34 -0.50 -25.40
CA GLU A 203 -5.53 0.00 -24.29
C GLU A 203 -5.08 -1.13 -23.35
N PRO A 204 -3.86 -1.03 -22.78
CA PRO A 204 -3.37 -2.03 -21.86
C PRO A 204 -4.18 -2.04 -20.56
N ALA A 205 -4.48 -3.23 -20.06
CA ALA A 205 -5.02 -3.40 -18.72
C ALA A 205 -3.87 -3.33 -17.71
N VAL A 206 -4.00 -2.53 -16.66
CA VAL A 206 -2.90 -2.28 -15.72
C VAL A 206 -3.33 -2.60 -14.29
N ILE A 207 -2.54 -3.44 -13.63
CA ILE A 207 -2.52 -3.55 -12.17
C ILE A 207 -1.37 -2.69 -11.68
N ALA A 208 -1.67 -1.54 -11.07
CA ALA A 208 -0.68 -0.52 -10.76
C ALA A 208 0.37 -0.94 -9.71
N ASN A 209 0.00 -1.85 -8.79
CA ASN A 209 0.90 -2.34 -7.77
C ASN A 209 0.60 -3.79 -7.36
N ALA A 210 1.39 -4.72 -7.88
CA ALA A 210 1.27 -6.15 -7.56
C ALA A 210 1.55 -6.47 -6.09
N SER A 211 2.34 -5.63 -5.40
CA SER A 211 2.74 -5.87 -4.01
C SER A 211 1.59 -5.72 -3.02
N LEU A 212 0.46 -5.12 -3.44
CA LEU A 212 -0.74 -5.02 -2.62
C LEU A 212 -1.53 -6.34 -2.53
N TYR A 213 -1.30 -7.27 -3.47
CA TYR A 213 -2.03 -8.53 -3.58
C TYR A 213 -1.16 -9.74 -3.20
N ALA A 214 0.15 -9.67 -3.44
CA ALA A 214 1.10 -10.69 -3.03
C ALA A 214 2.39 -10.07 -2.47
N PRO A 215 3.05 -10.70 -1.48
CA PRO A 215 4.34 -10.23 -0.97
C PRO A 215 5.34 -10.01 -2.12
N ASN A 216 5.97 -8.83 -2.14
CA ASN A 216 6.87 -8.36 -3.20
C ASN A 216 6.28 -8.27 -4.62
N GLY A 217 5.05 -8.73 -4.87
CA GLY A 217 4.39 -8.72 -6.17
C GLY A 217 5.00 -9.68 -7.21
N ALA A 218 6.29 -10.03 -7.12
CA ALA A 218 7.00 -10.79 -8.14
C ALA A 218 6.37 -12.17 -8.38
N ALA A 219 6.00 -12.86 -7.31
CA ALA A 219 5.33 -14.16 -7.40
C ALA A 219 3.98 -14.06 -8.13
N LEU A 220 3.25 -12.95 -7.95
CA LEU A 220 1.99 -12.72 -8.67
C LEU A 220 2.22 -12.44 -10.15
N PHE A 221 3.25 -11.65 -10.50
CA PHE A 221 3.63 -11.42 -11.89
C PHE A 221 3.96 -12.74 -12.60
N TRP A 222 4.83 -13.56 -12.01
CA TRP A 222 5.25 -14.84 -12.59
C TRP A 222 4.12 -15.86 -12.63
N MET A 223 3.28 -15.90 -11.59
CA MET A 223 2.05 -16.71 -11.61
C MET A 223 1.17 -16.37 -12.82
N THR A 224 0.92 -15.08 -13.01
CA THR A 224 0.02 -14.60 -14.07
C THR A 224 0.60 -14.91 -15.46
N ARG A 225 1.91 -14.70 -15.64
CA ARG A 225 2.63 -15.03 -16.87
C ARG A 225 2.64 -16.54 -17.15
N TYR A 226 2.85 -17.36 -16.12
CA TYR A 226 2.85 -18.81 -16.24
C TYR A 226 1.49 -19.36 -16.73
N TYR A 227 0.38 -18.94 -16.10
CA TYR A 227 -0.94 -19.42 -16.51
C TYR A 227 -1.42 -18.83 -17.85
N TRP A 228 -0.88 -17.69 -18.28
CA TRP A 228 -1.04 -17.21 -19.65
C TRP A 228 -0.34 -18.14 -20.66
N LEU A 229 0.95 -18.43 -20.44
CA LEU A 229 1.79 -19.24 -21.34
C LEU A 229 1.46 -20.74 -21.34
N VAL A 230 0.89 -21.27 -20.25
CA VAL A 230 0.59 -22.70 -20.09
C VAL A 230 -0.92 -22.91 -19.90
N PRO A 231 -1.72 -22.92 -21.00
CA PRO A 231 -3.16 -23.11 -20.92
C PRO A 231 -3.59 -24.39 -20.19
N ALA A 232 -2.83 -25.48 -20.37
CA ALA A 232 -3.10 -26.77 -19.73
C ALA A 232 -3.05 -26.71 -18.19
N ALA A 233 -2.27 -25.79 -17.62
CA ALA A 233 -2.14 -25.66 -16.16
C ALA A 233 -3.30 -24.85 -15.54
N ARG A 234 -4.17 -24.21 -16.33
CA ARG A 234 -5.20 -23.30 -15.80
C ARG A 234 -6.24 -23.96 -14.90
N GLY A 235 -6.41 -25.29 -14.99
CA GLY A 235 -7.23 -26.06 -14.04
C GLY A 235 -6.75 -25.91 -12.58
N GLU A 236 -5.46 -25.62 -12.37
CA GLU A 236 -4.88 -25.37 -11.04
C GLU A 236 -5.44 -24.10 -10.37
N LEU A 237 -6.02 -23.17 -11.14
CA LEU A 237 -6.60 -21.93 -10.61
C LEU A 237 -7.90 -22.18 -9.84
N GLY A 238 -8.64 -23.26 -10.15
CA GLY A 238 -9.89 -23.60 -9.46
C GLY A 238 -9.74 -24.59 -8.31
N ASN A 239 -8.58 -25.26 -8.18
CA ASN A 239 -8.39 -26.36 -7.21
C ASN A 239 -7.43 -26.03 -6.05
N GLY A 240 -6.89 -24.81 -6.03
CA GLY A 240 -6.03 -24.31 -4.94
C GLY A 240 -4.54 -24.62 -5.09
N VAL A 241 -4.13 -25.42 -6.08
CA VAL A 241 -2.70 -25.68 -6.38
C VAL A 241 -1.98 -24.39 -6.75
N ALA A 242 -2.65 -23.50 -7.49
CA ALA A 242 -2.09 -22.20 -7.85
C ALA A 242 -1.73 -21.34 -6.62
N VAL A 243 -2.54 -21.41 -5.55
CA VAL A 243 -2.27 -20.71 -4.28
C VAL A 243 -1.07 -21.31 -3.56
N GLN A 244 -0.92 -22.64 -3.60
CA GLN A 244 0.23 -23.31 -3.00
C GLN A 244 1.53 -22.90 -3.70
N ARG A 245 1.56 -22.92 -5.04
CA ARG A 245 2.69 -22.43 -5.84
C ARG A 245 3.01 -20.95 -5.53
N LEU A 246 1.97 -20.13 -5.42
CA LEU A 246 2.11 -18.70 -5.08
C LEU A 246 2.74 -18.48 -3.71
N ARG A 247 2.35 -19.26 -2.70
CA ARG A 247 2.97 -19.20 -1.37
C ARG A 247 4.41 -19.72 -1.36
N ALA A 248 4.68 -20.75 -2.18
CA ALA A 248 6.01 -21.33 -2.30
C ALA A 248 6.96 -20.50 -3.19
N GLY A 249 6.44 -19.54 -3.97
CA GLY A 249 7.23 -18.79 -4.95
C GLY A 249 7.75 -19.68 -6.09
N GLN A 250 7.04 -20.77 -6.41
CA GLN A 250 7.47 -21.78 -7.37
C GLN A 250 6.85 -21.54 -8.74
N PHE A 251 7.35 -20.54 -9.45
CA PHE A 251 7.04 -20.33 -10.86
C PHE A 251 8.33 -20.28 -11.68
N PRO A 252 8.36 -20.88 -12.87
CA PRO A 252 9.50 -20.72 -13.76
C PRO A 252 9.62 -19.25 -14.16
N ALA A 253 10.78 -18.65 -13.87
CA ALA A 253 11.13 -17.34 -14.40
C ALA A 253 11.71 -17.55 -15.80
N GLY A 254 10.97 -17.06 -16.81
CA GLY A 254 11.29 -17.19 -18.24
C GLY A 254 11.20 -15.85 -18.95
#